data_AF-A0A3M2A5D7-F1
#
_entry.id   AF-A0A3M2A5D7-F1
#
_cell.length_a   1.000
_cell.length_b   1.000
_cell.length_c   1.000
_cell.angle_alpha   90.00
_cell.angle_beta   90.00
_cell.angle_gamma   90.00
#
_symmetry.space_group_name_H-M   'P 1'
#
loop_
_entity.id
_entity.type
_entity.pdbx_description
1 polymer ?
#
loop_
_entity_poly.entity_id
_entity_poly.type
_entity_poly.pdbx_seq_one_letter_code
_entity_poly.pdbx_strand_id
1 'polypeptide(L)'
;SHPVIHITEWGWTYQRIPPLSMAINQLMEVAEFYAQYPTVKAATWTLLGGWGGIANDVQKLIAPVRDFTLTTVFPDPVPPTTTTTTLPTPLPPPSPGKPRVQYGRTYLLLPPQADAPWAEAAASVVFSPNGPRWTIGGSADDAGIGDLDNRHVIAVNPAGWGSGEDGNGLPGFFNKYYPGVTYEEVIARTPEELVIVLKSILGQLPYIPVEPLSQRDGRWASVRLGEVGSPKTIGNWGCLLVAYTMMANWMELNGTPLNPEEMNAHMVQSGAFSMQYIKPGALAIAFPNEITNLGWLDKSSPDFDGRIKAWLDDLIPVPARVDLVPSTAQWEQHWVLLIGYDNRGYIMADPWTGEIGHVDDVYTNGGVLEALFYDYTDTQPPSPPTTTLPPTSTTTPSQSYRYTGPSVTYQAAIHGPASDWMWNMPQLHDMIRYLQMPVKYLSNGINYQHYDGAITWSLVRVFWQPYMAVSPAEAWADVRDGVTALYNRGARRFELHNEPNLLQEGMGVVWSNGREFADWMAEFISIMKSNCQQAKRFTPTCVGTTLH
;
A
#
# COMPACT_ATOMS: atom_id res chain seq x y z
N SER A 1 -30.40 15.38 3.52
CA SER A 1 -29.71 14.08 3.63
C SER A 1 -28.28 14.28 3.15
N HIS A 2 -27.28 13.81 3.90
CA HIS A 2 -25.90 13.82 3.41
C HIS A 2 -25.80 12.89 2.18
N PRO A 3 -25.05 13.28 1.13
CA PRO A 3 -24.88 12.43 -0.04
C PRO A 3 -24.14 11.15 0.34
N VAL A 4 -24.59 10.00 -0.18
CA VAL A 4 -23.86 8.73 -0.09
C VAL A 4 -22.81 8.75 -1.20
N ILE A 5 -21.54 8.73 -0.82
CA ILE A 5 -20.36 8.67 -1.69
C ILE A 5 -20.10 7.20 -2.04
N HIS A 6 -19.89 6.90 -3.31
CA HIS A 6 -19.49 5.56 -3.73
C HIS A 6 -18.12 5.62 -4.40
N ILE A 7 -17.15 4.88 -3.86
CA ILE A 7 -15.84 4.70 -4.50
C ILE A 7 -16.00 3.44 -5.34
N THR A 8 -16.24 3.58 -6.63
CA THR A 8 -16.68 2.44 -7.45
C THR A 8 -15.53 1.70 -8.12
N GLU A 9 -14.31 2.26 -8.08
CA GLU A 9 -13.03 1.73 -8.58
C GLU A 9 -11.86 2.32 -7.78
N TRP A 10 -10.97 1.46 -7.26
CA TRP A 10 -9.69 1.80 -6.64
C TRP A 10 -8.75 0.57 -6.73
N GLY A 11 -7.45 0.80 -6.81
CA GLY A 11 -6.41 -0.22 -6.95
C GLY A 11 -5.01 0.37 -6.78
N TRP A 12 -3.97 -0.43 -7.02
CA TRP A 12 -2.57 -0.01 -6.96
C TRP A 12 -2.13 0.69 -8.24
N THR A 13 -1.32 0.05 -9.07
CA THR A 13 -0.91 0.58 -10.38
C THR A 13 -1.61 -0.18 -11.50
N TYR A 14 -1.67 0.42 -12.69
CA TYR A 14 -2.40 -0.14 -13.84
C TYR A 14 -1.83 -1.47 -14.38
N GLN A 15 -0.63 -1.86 -13.94
CA GLN A 15 0.08 -3.06 -14.40
C GLN A 15 0.50 -4.02 -13.29
N ARG A 16 0.38 -3.64 -12.00
CA ARG A 16 1.01 -4.40 -10.92
C ARG A 16 0.21 -4.37 -9.63
N ILE A 17 0.24 -5.49 -8.93
CA ILE A 17 -0.31 -5.67 -7.58
C ILE A 17 0.84 -6.03 -6.65
N PRO A 18 0.91 -5.46 -5.43
CA PRO A 18 1.90 -5.87 -4.44
C PRO A 18 1.72 -7.33 -3.99
N PRO A 19 2.75 -7.95 -3.37
CA PRO A 19 2.64 -9.24 -2.70
C PRO A 19 1.35 -9.40 -1.87
N LEU A 20 0.80 -10.62 -1.84
CA LEU A 20 -0.50 -10.93 -1.24
C LEU A 20 -0.66 -10.40 0.20
N SER A 21 0.35 -10.60 1.05
CA SER A 21 0.37 -10.14 2.43
C SER A 21 0.25 -8.61 2.52
N MET A 22 1.04 -7.90 1.72
CA MET A 22 1.01 -6.44 1.63
C MET A 22 -0.31 -5.93 1.04
N ALA A 23 -0.81 -6.55 -0.02
CA ALA A 23 -2.08 -6.19 -0.63
C ALA A 23 -3.26 -6.32 0.36
N ILE A 24 -3.29 -7.38 1.17
CA ILE A 24 -4.33 -7.58 2.18
C ILE A 24 -4.20 -6.58 3.33
N ASN A 25 -2.99 -6.28 3.80
CA ASN A 25 -2.78 -5.26 4.82
C ASN A 25 -3.24 -3.87 4.33
N GLN A 26 -2.89 -3.48 3.11
CA GLN A 26 -3.32 -2.21 2.53
C GLN A 26 -4.84 -2.16 2.31
N LEU A 27 -5.46 -3.29 1.94
CA LEU A 27 -6.93 -3.40 1.87
C LEU A 27 -7.58 -3.23 3.24
N MET A 28 -6.98 -3.79 4.29
CA MET A 28 -7.44 -3.61 5.67
C MET A 28 -7.36 -2.15 6.09
N GLU A 29 -6.24 -1.47 5.84
CA GLU A 29 -6.04 -0.05 6.16
C GLU A 29 -7.07 0.84 5.46
N VAL A 30 -7.31 0.59 4.17
CA VAL A 30 -8.28 1.35 3.38
C VAL A 30 -9.72 1.04 3.81
N ALA A 31 -10.05 -0.21 4.11
CA ALA A 31 -11.36 -0.59 4.62
C ALA A 31 -11.63 0.02 6.00
N GLU A 32 -10.64 0.04 6.90
CA GLU A 32 -10.71 0.70 8.20
C GLU A 32 -10.87 2.22 8.05
N PHE A 33 -10.17 2.84 7.09
CA PHE A 33 -10.33 4.25 6.77
C PHE A 33 -11.73 4.58 6.21
N TYR A 34 -12.24 3.80 5.25
CA TYR A 34 -13.57 4.06 4.66
C TYR A 34 -14.73 3.69 5.56
N ALA A 35 -14.53 2.74 6.47
CA ALA A 35 -15.45 2.53 7.57
C ALA A 35 -15.66 3.82 8.35
N GLN A 36 -14.78 4.84 8.23
CA GLN A 36 -14.92 6.17 8.85
C GLN A 36 -16.00 7.11 8.28
N TYR A 37 -16.79 6.67 7.32
CA TYR A 37 -17.77 7.55 6.69
C TYR A 37 -19.04 6.77 6.35
N PRO A 38 -20.19 7.03 7.02
CA PRO A 38 -21.43 6.24 6.89
C PRO A 38 -22.03 6.31 5.50
N THR A 39 -21.64 7.38 4.83
CA THR A 39 -22.04 7.75 3.51
C THR A 39 -21.10 7.17 2.47
N VAL A 40 -19.89 6.72 2.80
CA VAL A 40 -18.94 6.14 1.83
C VAL A 40 -19.22 4.64 1.67
N LYS A 41 -19.41 4.20 0.42
CA LYS A 41 -19.49 2.79 0.05
C LYS A 41 -18.44 2.52 -1.01
N ALA A 42 -17.38 1.81 -0.64
CA ALA A 42 -16.32 1.47 -1.57
C ALA A 42 -16.57 0.09 -2.19
N ALA A 43 -16.42 0.01 -3.50
CA ALA A 43 -16.25 -1.21 -4.26
C ALA A 43 -14.79 -1.28 -4.67
N THR A 44 -14.12 -2.35 -4.28
CA THR A 44 -12.84 -2.72 -4.85
C THR A 44 -13.06 -3.39 -6.20
N TRP A 45 -12.15 -3.13 -7.13
CA TRP A 45 -11.68 -4.01 -8.21
C TRP A 45 -12.11 -3.82 -9.66
N THR A 46 -11.25 -4.38 -10.52
CA THR A 46 -11.35 -4.53 -11.98
C THR A 46 -10.79 -5.90 -12.38
N LEU A 47 -11.49 -6.61 -13.28
CA LEU A 47 -11.04 -7.83 -13.97
C LEU A 47 -10.79 -7.54 -15.46
N LEU A 48 -10.29 -6.35 -15.77
CA LEU A 48 -9.95 -6.02 -17.15
C LEU A 48 -8.69 -6.79 -17.55
N GLY A 49 -8.85 -7.78 -18.43
CA GLY A 49 -7.74 -8.35 -19.19
C GLY A 49 -7.21 -7.35 -20.22
N GLY A 50 -5.95 -7.48 -20.62
CA GLY A 50 -5.31 -6.64 -21.65
C GLY A 50 -4.18 -5.74 -21.15
N TRP A 51 -3.92 -5.70 -19.83
CA TRP A 51 -2.92 -4.83 -19.19
C TRP A 51 -1.76 -5.64 -18.61
N GLY A 52 -0.93 -6.25 -19.47
CA GLY A 52 0.31 -6.89 -19.03
C GLY A 52 0.15 -8.14 -18.15
N GLY A 53 -1.03 -8.78 -18.14
CA GLY A 53 -1.26 -9.99 -17.33
C GLY A 53 -1.73 -9.74 -15.90
N ILE A 54 -2.00 -8.49 -15.51
CA ILE A 54 -2.45 -8.11 -14.14
C ILE A 54 -3.61 -8.97 -13.59
N ALA A 55 -4.48 -9.49 -14.47
CA ALA A 55 -5.55 -10.42 -14.09
C ALA A 55 -5.03 -11.69 -13.36
N ASN A 56 -3.81 -12.15 -13.65
CA ASN A 56 -3.16 -13.30 -13.01
C ASN A 56 -2.68 -13.00 -11.58
N ASP A 57 -2.37 -11.75 -11.28
CA ASP A 57 -2.07 -11.32 -9.91
C ASP A 57 -3.35 -10.99 -9.14
N VAL A 58 -4.32 -10.36 -9.80
CA VAL A 58 -5.66 -10.07 -9.27
C VAL A 58 -6.32 -11.35 -8.75
N GLN A 59 -6.26 -12.45 -9.52
CA GLN A 59 -6.95 -13.69 -9.14
C GLN A 59 -6.45 -14.29 -7.82
N LYS A 60 -5.18 -14.05 -7.43
CA LYS A 60 -4.58 -14.56 -6.19
C LYS A 60 -5.23 -13.94 -4.95
N LEU A 61 -5.73 -12.71 -5.09
CA LEU A 61 -6.43 -11.98 -4.04
C LEU A 61 -7.91 -12.35 -3.95
N ILE A 62 -8.51 -13.03 -4.93
CA ILE A 62 -9.98 -13.21 -5.01
C ILE A 62 -10.54 -13.87 -3.74
N ALA A 63 -9.96 -14.99 -3.31
CA ALA A 63 -10.42 -15.69 -2.11
C ALA A 63 -10.10 -14.91 -0.82
N PRO A 64 -8.87 -14.41 -0.60
CA PRO A 64 -8.54 -13.58 0.57
C PRO A 64 -9.40 -12.32 0.70
N VAL A 65 -9.67 -11.61 -0.39
CA VAL A 65 -10.50 -10.40 -0.39
C VAL A 65 -11.97 -10.73 -0.19
N ARG A 66 -12.47 -11.83 -0.78
CA ARG A 66 -13.82 -12.35 -0.48
C ARG A 66 -13.94 -12.63 1.01
N ASP A 67 -13.02 -13.40 1.58
CA ASP A 67 -13.07 -13.82 2.98
C ASP A 67 -12.97 -12.61 3.90
N PHE A 68 -12.05 -11.69 3.63
CA PHE A 68 -11.96 -10.40 4.32
C PHE A 68 -13.29 -9.63 4.25
N THR A 69 -13.88 -9.50 3.06
CA THR A 69 -15.14 -8.75 2.85
C THR A 69 -16.31 -9.39 3.60
N LEU A 70 -16.41 -10.72 3.59
CA LEU A 70 -17.54 -11.44 4.19
C LEU A 70 -17.43 -11.56 5.71
N THR A 71 -16.22 -11.52 6.27
CA THR A 71 -15.97 -11.80 7.69
C THR A 71 -15.59 -10.58 8.51
N THR A 72 -15.09 -9.51 7.89
CA THR A 72 -14.63 -8.32 8.61
C THR A 72 -15.81 -7.45 8.99
N VAL A 73 -15.98 -7.22 10.28
CA VAL A 73 -17.00 -6.33 10.85
C VAL A 73 -16.31 -5.34 11.75
N PHE A 74 -16.59 -4.05 11.54
CA PHE A 74 -16.11 -2.98 12.42
C PHE A 74 -17.23 -2.62 13.44
N PRO A 75 -16.93 -2.53 14.75
CA PRO A 75 -17.93 -2.29 15.79
C PRO A 75 -18.57 -0.88 15.71
N ASP A 76 -19.85 -0.77 16.14
CA ASP A 76 -20.60 0.50 16.16
C ASP A 76 -20.06 1.51 17.19
N PRO A 77 -20.05 2.82 16.90
CA PRO A 77 -19.63 3.86 17.85
C PRO A 77 -20.78 4.47 18.69
N VAL A 78 -20.42 5.08 19.82
CA VAL A 78 -21.33 5.73 20.79
C VAL A 78 -21.72 7.16 20.33
N PRO A 79 -23.00 7.61 20.41
CA PRO A 79 -23.45 8.85 19.78
C PRO A 79 -23.02 10.15 20.52
N PRO A 80 -22.82 11.28 19.81
CA PRO A 80 -22.64 12.60 20.41
C PRO A 80 -23.97 13.35 20.64
N THR A 81 -24.05 14.08 21.76
CA THR A 81 -25.23 14.85 22.20
C THR A 81 -25.50 16.07 21.30
N THR A 82 -26.64 16.08 20.60
CA THR A 82 -27.05 17.17 19.70
C THR A 82 -27.58 18.38 20.48
N THR A 83 -27.03 19.58 20.25
CA THR A 83 -27.61 20.85 20.72
C THR A 83 -28.05 21.69 19.52
N THR A 84 -29.31 22.11 19.51
CA THR A 84 -29.96 22.88 18.43
C THR A 84 -29.49 24.34 18.43
N THR A 85 -28.93 24.82 17.32
CA THR A 85 -28.43 26.20 17.18
C THR A 85 -29.56 27.16 16.78
N THR A 86 -29.91 28.09 17.67
CA THR A 86 -30.42 29.42 17.30
C THR A 86 -29.27 30.42 17.36
N LEU A 87 -29.21 31.31 16.37
CA LEU A 87 -28.17 32.31 16.10
C LEU A 87 -27.59 32.99 17.38
N PRO A 88 -26.27 32.98 17.66
CA PRO A 88 -25.75 33.63 18.85
C PRO A 88 -24.99 34.94 18.59
N THR A 89 -25.31 35.89 19.45
CA THR A 89 -24.47 36.89 20.14
C THR A 89 -23.00 36.45 20.35
N PRO A 90 -22.04 37.37 20.61
CA PRO A 90 -20.62 37.06 20.73
C PRO A 90 -20.36 35.96 21.76
N LEU A 91 -19.59 34.93 21.37
CA LEU A 91 -19.31 33.78 22.23
C LEU A 91 -18.48 34.20 23.46
N PRO A 92 -18.81 33.68 24.65
CA PRO A 92 -17.92 33.79 25.81
C PRO A 92 -16.58 33.11 25.51
N PRO A 93 -15.48 33.51 26.18
CA PRO A 93 -14.18 32.87 25.99
C PRO A 93 -14.28 31.36 26.24
N PRO A 94 -13.56 30.53 25.45
CA PRO A 94 -13.58 29.08 25.64
C PRO A 94 -13.14 28.72 27.06
N SER A 95 -13.75 27.68 27.62
CA SER A 95 -13.37 27.15 28.93
C SER A 95 -11.85 26.83 28.94
N PRO A 96 -11.13 27.10 30.05
CA PRO A 96 -9.70 26.82 30.15
C PRO A 96 -9.38 25.39 29.72
N GLY A 97 -8.39 25.23 28.83
CA GLY A 97 -7.97 23.92 28.32
C GLY A 97 -8.66 23.44 27.04
N LYS A 98 -9.77 24.07 26.60
CA LYS A 98 -10.39 23.77 25.31
C LYS A 98 -9.66 24.45 24.15
N PRO A 99 -9.22 23.70 23.12
CA PRO A 99 -8.58 24.30 21.95
C PRO A 99 -9.61 25.11 21.13
N ARG A 100 -9.10 26.07 20.34
CA ARG A 100 -9.91 26.81 19.37
C ARG A 100 -10.58 25.90 18.33
N VAL A 101 -9.92 24.80 17.96
CA VAL A 101 -10.41 23.78 17.01
C VAL A 101 -10.06 22.41 17.57
N GLN A 102 -11.04 21.51 17.67
CA GLN A 102 -10.82 20.11 18.03
C GLN A 102 -10.28 19.35 16.83
N TYR A 103 -9.07 18.82 16.95
CA TYR A 103 -8.46 17.86 16.03
C TYR A 103 -7.43 17.03 16.79
N GLY A 104 -7.15 15.81 16.31
CA GLY A 104 -6.20 14.92 16.95
C GLY A 104 -4.80 15.51 16.99
N ARG A 105 -4.14 15.44 18.15
CA ARG A 105 -2.76 15.88 18.31
C ARG A 105 -1.88 14.70 18.71
N THR A 106 -0.80 14.53 17.97
CA THR A 106 0.28 13.63 18.33
C THR A 106 1.39 14.41 19.02
N TYR A 107 1.82 13.92 20.18
CA TYR A 107 2.98 14.37 20.91
C TYR A 107 4.07 13.29 20.83
N LEU A 108 5.19 13.64 20.21
CA LEU A 108 6.39 12.82 20.17
C LEU A 108 7.20 13.10 21.45
N LEU A 109 7.11 12.18 22.42
CA LEU A 109 7.70 12.30 23.74
C LEU A 109 9.11 11.71 23.74
N LEU A 110 10.11 12.59 23.84
CA LEU A 110 11.51 12.20 23.95
C LEU A 110 11.85 11.83 25.40
N PRO A 111 12.74 10.84 25.63
CA PRO A 111 13.05 10.37 26.97
C PRO A 111 13.98 11.35 27.72
N PRO A 112 14.08 11.29 29.06
CA PRO A 112 14.82 12.29 29.84
C PRO A 112 16.31 12.38 29.50
N GLN A 113 16.90 11.30 28.96
CA GLN A 113 18.28 11.23 28.51
C GLN A 113 18.50 11.74 27.07
N ALA A 114 17.46 12.13 26.34
CA ALA A 114 17.58 12.64 24.99
C ALA A 114 18.34 13.98 24.97
N ASP A 115 19.41 14.05 24.19
CA ASP A 115 20.21 15.25 23.94
C ASP A 115 19.87 15.88 22.58
N ALA A 116 20.65 16.88 22.16
CA ALA A 116 20.39 17.63 20.94
C ALA A 116 20.26 16.75 19.67
N PRO A 117 21.14 15.77 19.41
CA PRO A 117 20.98 14.83 18.30
C PRO A 117 19.60 14.14 18.23
N TRP A 118 19.06 13.67 19.37
CA TRP A 118 17.74 13.04 19.41
C TRP A 118 16.61 14.01 19.06
N ALA A 119 16.69 15.25 19.55
CA ALA A 119 15.73 16.30 19.22
C ALA A 119 15.81 16.72 17.75
N GLU A 120 17.03 16.81 17.19
CA GLU A 120 17.27 17.12 15.78
C GLU A 120 16.72 16.00 14.87
N ALA A 121 16.95 14.74 15.21
CA ALA A 121 16.39 13.59 14.49
C ALA A 121 14.85 13.66 14.43
N ALA A 122 14.20 13.84 15.57
CA ALA A 122 12.74 14.01 15.65
C ALA A 122 12.25 15.20 14.80
N ALA A 123 12.90 16.36 14.93
CA ALA A 123 12.57 17.58 14.21
C ALA A 123 12.73 17.42 12.70
N SER A 124 13.76 16.71 12.24
CA SER A 124 14.03 16.48 10.81
C SER A 124 12.90 15.74 10.10
N VAL A 125 12.15 14.89 10.82
CA VAL A 125 10.99 14.17 10.28
C VAL A 125 9.74 15.03 10.37
N VAL A 126 9.44 15.57 11.56
CA VAL A 126 8.21 16.34 11.84
C VAL A 126 8.13 17.62 11.00
N PHE A 127 9.24 18.32 10.81
CA PHE A 127 9.28 19.58 10.05
C PHE A 127 9.78 19.42 8.61
N SER A 128 9.85 18.19 8.09
CA SER A 128 10.13 17.96 6.67
C SER A 128 9.02 18.54 5.77
N PRO A 129 9.24 18.77 4.47
CA PRO A 129 8.23 19.34 3.56
C PRO A 129 6.89 18.57 3.52
N ASN A 130 6.93 17.26 3.79
CA ASN A 130 5.75 16.38 3.90
C ASN A 130 5.60 15.80 5.33
N GLY A 131 6.17 16.48 6.32
CA GLY A 131 6.20 16.03 7.70
C GLY A 131 4.82 16.12 8.37
N PRO A 132 4.57 15.28 9.39
CA PRO A 132 3.32 15.31 10.12
C PRO A 132 3.22 16.56 11.01
N ARG A 133 2.00 16.96 11.37
CA ARG A 133 1.77 18.06 12.34
C ARG A 133 1.85 17.57 13.79
N TRP A 134 3.03 17.13 14.22
CA TRP A 134 3.27 16.63 15.57
C TRP A 134 3.92 17.69 16.47
N THR A 135 3.74 17.54 17.78
CA THR A 135 4.46 18.33 18.80
C THR A 135 5.62 17.50 19.33
N ILE A 136 6.81 18.08 19.50
CA ILE A 136 7.98 17.39 20.07
C ILE A 136 8.25 17.98 21.45
N GLY A 137 8.52 17.12 22.44
CA GLY A 137 9.02 17.58 23.72
C GLY A 137 9.37 16.45 24.69
N GLY A 138 9.84 16.83 25.89
CA GLY A 138 10.37 15.91 26.90
C GLY A 138 9.57 15.90 28.20
N SER A 139 8.29 16.24 28.16
CA SER A 139 7.42 16.34 29.35
C SER A 139 6.20 15.42 29.18
N ALA A 140 6.11 14.40 30.03
CA ALA A 140 4.99 13.45 30.01
C ALA A 140 3.67 14.13 30.39
N ASP A 141 3.69 15.12 31.28
CA ASP A 141 2.52 15.92 31.62
C ASP A 141 2.03 16.74 30.41
N ASP A 142 2.95 17.38 29.67
CA ASP A 142 2.58 18.15 28.46
C ASP A 142 2.07 17.26 27.33
N ALA A 143 2.56 16.01 27.26
CA ALA A 143 2.10 15.02 26.30
C ALA A 143 0.66 14.56 26.59
N GLY A 144 0.24 14.56 27.86
CA GLY A 144 -1.08 14.10 28.30
C GLY A 144 -2.13 15.19 28.50
N ILE A 145 -1.73 16.45 28.69
CA ILE A 145 -2.64 17.54 29.06
C ILE A 145 -3.48 18.05 27.88
N GLY A 146 -4.65 18.62 28.20
CA GLY A 146 -5.52 19.33 27.27
C GLY A 146 -6.88 18.65 27.10
N ASP A 147 -7.92 19.45 26.94
CA ASP A 147 -9.28 18.97 26.64
C ASP A 147 -9.39 18.71 25.13
N LEU A 148 -8.67 17.69 24.67
CA LEU A 148 -8.61 17.25 23.27
C LEU A 148 -9.36 15.93 23.11
N ASP A 149 -10.11 15.79 22.02
CA ASP A 149 -10.89 14.57 21.72
C ASP A 149 -9.98 13.37 21.39
N ASN A 150 -8.78 13.61 20.87
CA ASN A 150 -7.77 12.60 20.60
C ASN A 150 -6.37 13.13 20.97
N ARG A 151 -5.78 12.52 22.01
CA ARG A 151 -4.41 12.75 22.47
C ARG A 151 -3.61 11.50 22.16
N HIS A 152 -2.69 11.59 21.21
CA HIS A 152 -1.80 10.49 20.87
C HIS A 152 -0.38 10.82 21.36
N VAL A 153 0.25 9.90 22.08
CA VAL A 153 1.64 10.02 22.53
C VAL A 153 2.46 8.91 21.90
N ILE A 154 3.49 9.29 21.15
CA ILE A 154 4.53 8.39 20.66
C ILE A 154 5.72 8.55 21.61
N ALA A 155 5.96 7.58 22.48
CA ALA A 155 7.05 7.61 23.45
C ALA A 155 8.31 6.96 22.87
N VAL A 156 9.36 7.76 22.71
CA VAL A 156 10.67 7.28 22.25
C VAL A 156 11.44 6.71 23.44
N ASN A 157 11.94 5.48 23.31
CA ASN A 157 12.71 4.77 24.32
C ASN A 157 12.12 4.88 25.74
N PRO A 158 10.87 4.42 25.95
CA PRO A 158 10.10 4.64 27.18
C PRO A 158 10.77 4.06 28.43
N ALA A 159 11.64 3.06 28.29
CA ALA A 159 12.45 2.53 29.38
C ALA A 159 13.30 3.61 30.09
N GLY A 160 13.66 4.70 29.40
CA GLY A 160 14.37 5.85 29.98
C GLY A 160 13.58 6.61 31.06
N TRP A 161 12.26 6.42 31.13
CA TRP A 161 11.39 7.01 32.15
C TRP A 161 11.28 6.14 33.42
N GLY A 162 11.90 4.96 33.43
CA GLY A 162 11.84 4.02 34.56
C GLY A 162 10.50 3.27 34.66
N SER A 163 10.34 2.53 35.75
CA SER A 163 9.17 1.65 35.97
C SER A 163 7.88 2.39 36.34
N GLY A 164 7.89 3.71 36.49
CA GLY A 164 6.74 4.48 36.97
C GLY A 164 6.34 4.15 38.42
N GLU A 165 5.36 4.88 38.94
CA GLU A 165 4.88 4.74 40.34
C GLU A 165 4.11 3.44 40.60
N ASP A 166 3.52 2.86 39.56
CA ASP A 166 2.68 1.66 39.61
C ASP A 166 3.39 0.40 39.07
N GLY A 167 4.67 0.54 38.69
CA GLY A 167 5.46 -0.53 38.09
C GLY A 167 5.22 -0.75 36.59
N ASN A 168 4.34 0.03 35.95
CA ASN A 168 3.95 -0.14 34.54
C ASN A 168 4.52 0.94 33.60
N GLY A 169 5.51 1.72 34.06
CA GLY A 169 6.19 2.74 33.25
C GLY A 169 5.27 3.88 32.79
N LEU A 170 5.58 4.47 31.64
CA LEU A 170 4.75 5.50 31.01
C LEU A 170 3.31 5.05 30.68
N PRO A 171 3.03 3.81 30.22
CA PRO A 171 1.65 3.35 30.05
C PRO A 171 0.82 3.48 31.33
N GLY A 172 1.39 3.10 32.48
CA GLY A 172 0.75 3.24 33.80
C GLY A 172 0.49 4.70 34.17
N PHE A 173 1.49 5.55 33.95
CA PHE A 173 1.40 6.99 34.16
C PHE A 173 0.24 7.62 33.37
N PHE A 174 0.16 7.40 32.05
CA PHE A 174 -0.90 7.97 31.22
C PHE A 174 -2.29 7.39 31.58
N ASN A 175 -2.39 6.10 31.87
CA ASN A 175 -3.65 5.50 32.33
C ASN A 175 -4.17 6.11 33.64
N LYS A 176 -3.26 6.43 34.57
CA LYS A 176 -3.62 6.99 35.89
C LYS A 176 -3.94 8.49 35.83
N TYR A 177 -3.10 9.28 35.18
CA TYR A 177 -3.15 10.75 35.25
C TYR A 177 -3.81 11.40 34.03
N TYR A 178 -3.78 10.75 32.88
CA TYR A 178 -4.28 11.29 31.61
C TYR A 178 -5.12 10.25 30.84
N PRO A 179 -6.22 9.76 31.44
CA PRO A 179 -7.03 8.71 30.82
C PRO A 179 -7.53 9.15 29.43
N GLY A 180 -7.53 8.21 28.49
CA GLY A 180 -7.91 8.46 27.10
C GLY A 180 -6.78 8.97 26.20
N VAL A 181 -5.53 9.04 26.69
CA VAL A 181 -4.36 9.15 25.82
C VAL A 181 -4.15 7.81 25.08
N THR A 182 -4.08 7.85 23.76
CA THR A 182 -3.52 6.76 22.95
C THR A 182 -2.02 6.77 23.10
N TYR A 183 -1.41 5.62 23.36
CA TYR A 183 0.01 5.51 23.66
C TYR A 183 0.66 4.48 22.72
N GLU A 184 1.72 4.90 22.05
CA GLU A 184 2.54 4.11 21.13
C GLU A 184 4.01 4.18 21.58
N GLU A 185 4.73 3.06 21.50
CA GLU A 185 6.15 2.99 21.88
C GLU A 185 7.04 2.89 20.64
N VAL A 186 8.11 3.67 20.63
CA VAL A 186 9.15 3.61 19.61
C VAL A 186 10.49 3.31 20.27
N ILE A 187 11.16 2.27 19.80
CA ILE A 187 12.52 1.93 20.23
C ILE A 187 13.49 2.30 19.12
N ALA A 188 14.52 3.06 19.48
CA ALA A 188 15.64 3.41 18.60
C ALA A 188 16.94 3.45 19.42
N ARG A 189 18.03 2.90 18.90
CA ARG A 189 19.34 2.87 19.55
C ARG A 189 20.18 4.10 19.24
N THR A 190 19.93 4.74 18.09
CA THR A 190 20.61 5.97 17.67
C THR A 190 19.61 7.01 17.14
N PRO A 191 19.99 8.30 17.08
CA PRO A 191 19.18 9.34 16.44
C PRO A 191 18.84 9.02 14.97
N GLU A 192 19.75 8.40 14.22
CA GLU A 192 19.53 8.00 12.83
C GLU A 192 18.46 6.90 12.75
N GLU A 193 18.52 5.91 13.64
CA GLU A 193 17.49 4.87 13.77
C GLU A 193 16.12 5.47 14.11
N LEU A 194 16.08 6.52 14.94
CA LEU A 194 14.83 7.23 15.22
C LEU A 194 14.23 7.85 13.95
N VAL A 195 15.04 8.47 13.08
CA VAL A 195 14.55 9.03 11.81
C VAL A 195 13.88 7.94 10.97
N ILE A 196 14.49 6.75 10.90
CA ILE A 196 13.98 5.61 10.13
C ILE A 196 12.66 5.11 10.72
N VAL A 197 12.59 4.91 12.04
CA VAL A 197 11.37 4.42 12.70
C VAL A 197 10.22 5.41 12.56
N LEU A 198 10.47 6.71 12.75
CA LEU A 198 9.43 7.73 12.58
C LEU A 198 8.96 7.83 11.13
N LYS A 199 9.89 7.74 10.16
CA LYS A 199 9.52 7.68 8.74
C LYS A 199 8.74 6.40 8.41
N SER A 200 9.06 5.27 9.04
CA SER A 200 8.27 4.03 8.92
C SER A 200 6.83 4.22 9.37
N ILE A 201 6.62 4.84 10.53
CA ILE A 201 5.27 5.16 11.06
C ILE A 201 4.48 6.03 10.08
N LEU A 202 5.17 6.86 9.31
CA LEU A 202 4.56 7.76 8.31
C LEU A 202 4.43 7.14 6.92
N GLY A 203 4.92 5.91 6.69
CA GLY A 203 5.01 5.33 5.35
C GLY A 203 6.00 6.07 4.42
N GLN A 204 6.98 6.76 5.00
CA GLN A 204 7.97 7.62 4.34
C GLN A 204 9.40 7.05 4.43
N LEU A 205 9.56 5.73 4.43
CA LEU A 205 10.85 5.07 4.62
C LEU A 205 11.90 5.65 3.66
N PRO A 206 13.07 6.10 4.15
CA PRO A 206 14.15 6.60 3.28
C PRO A 206 14.80 5.49 2.46
N TYR A 207 14.58 4.23 2.86
CA TYR A 207 15.05 3.02 2.19
C TYR A 207 14.28 1.80 2.71
N ILE A 208 14.32 0.72 1.94
CA ILE A 208 13.76 -0.60 2.22
C ILE A 208 14.44 -1.20 3.47
N PRO A 209 13.69 -1.54 4.54
CA PRO A 209 14.25 -1.99 5.82
C PRO A 209 14.66 -3.47 5.77
N VAL A 210 15.63 -3.79 4.92
CA VAL A 210 16.26 -5.11 4.90
C VAL A 210 17.13 -5.29 6.15
N GLU A 211 17.17 -6.52 6.68
CA GLU A 211 18.14 -6.87 7.73
C GLU A 211 19.54 -6.95 7.10
N PRO A 212 20.52 -6.11 7.51
CA PRO A 212 21.84 -6.11 6.92
C PRO A 212 22.62 -7.35 7.37
N LEU A 213 23.21 -8.06 6.41
CA LEU A 213 24.01 -9.26 6.63
C LEU A 213 25.45 -9.02 6.20
N SER A 214 26.43 -9.47 7.00
CA SER A 214 27.85 -9.41 6.63
C SER A 214 28.34 -10.75 6.09
N GLN A 215 29.03 -10.76 4.96
CA GLN A 215 29.76 -11.94 4.47
C GLN A 215 30.88 -12.37 5.45
N ARG A 216 31.37 -11.44 6.27
CA ARG A 216 32.47 -11.65 7.25
C ARG A 216 31.99 -12.08 8.63
N ASP A 217 30.70 -12.32 8.81
CA ASP A 217 30.14 -12.86 10.04
C ASP A 217 30.73 -14.24 10.36
N GLY A 218 31.22 -14.43 11.58
CA GLY A 218 31.89 -15.66 12.01
C GLY A 218 31.04 -16.92 11.92
N ARG A 219 29.71 -16.81 11.84
CA ARG A 219 28.80 -17.96 11.67
C ARG A 219 28.98 -18.65 10.33
N TRP A 220 29.24 -17.90 9.25
CA TRP A 220 29.32 -18.45 7.89
C TRP A 220 30.55 -18.01 7.09
N ALA A 221 31.36 -17.07 7.58
CA ALA A 221 32.50 -16.54 6.82
C ALA A 221 33.50 -17.62 6.37
N SER A 222 33.67 -18.70 7.14
CA SER A 222 34.54 -19.83 6.81
C SER A 222 33.88 -20.89 5.92
N VAL A 223 32.58 -20.80 5.66
CA VAL A 223 31.85 -21.74 4.81
C VAL A 223 32.33 -21.59 3.37
N ARG A 224 32.54 -22.73 2.69
CA ARG A 224 32.92 -22.77 1.28
C ARG A 224 31.83 -22.14 0.42
N LEU A 225 32.22 -21.20 -0.44
CA LEU A 225 31.32 -20.57 -1.40
C LEU A 225 31.18 -21.46 -2.65
N GLY A 226 29.94 -21.79 -3.02
CA GLY A 226 29.65 -22.58 -4.22
C GLY A 226 29.98 -24.07 -4.10
N GLU A 227 30.27 -24.70 -5.25
CA GLU A 227 30.33 -26.15 -5.38
C GLU A 227 31.54 -26.79 -4.67
N VAL A 228 31.50 -28.12 -4.51
CA VAL A 228 32.67 -28.89 -4.02
C VAL A 228 33.87 -28.65 -4.93
N GLY A 229 35.02 -28.33 -4.33
CA GLY A 229 36.25 -27.99 -5.06
C GLY A 229 36.51 -26.49 -5.18
N SER A 230 35.56 -25.63 -4.82
CA SER A 230 35.79 -24.19 -4.71
C SER A 230 36.86 -23.88 -3.64
N PRO A 231 37.91 -23.09 -3.97
CA PRO A 231 38.90 -22.64 -3.01
C PRO A 231 38.46 -21.38 -2.25
N LYS A 232 37.21 -20.94 -2.43
CA LYS A 232 36.67 -19.68 -1.92
C LYS A 232 35.69 -19.91 -0.78
N THR A 233 35.51 -18.89 0.03
CA THR A 233 34.64 -18.89 1.20
C THR A 233 33.65 -17.74 1.09
N ILE A 234 32.53 -17.81 1.81
CA ILE A 234 31.58 -16.69 1.88
C ILE A 234 32.30 -15.43 2.38
N GLY A 235 33.19 -15.56 3.37
CA GLY A 235 33.94 -14.44 3.95
C GLY A 235 34.82 -13.67 2.98
N ASN A 236 35.46 -14.37 2.03
CA ASN A 236 36.37 -13.70 1.10
C ASN A 236 35.74 -13.33 -0.26
N TRP A 237 34.70 -14.04 -0.73
CA TRP A 237 34.17 -13.91 -2.10
C TRP A 237 32.62 -13.87 -2.16
N GLY A 238 31.93 -13.81 -1.03
CA GLY A 238 30.47 -14.02 -0.93
C GLY A 238 29.59 -12.77 -1.09
N CYS A 239 30.10 -11.62 -1.53
CA CYS A 239 29.35 -10.36 -1.55
C CYS A 239 27.99 -10.45 -2.27
N LEU A 240 27.97 -10.98 -3.49
CA LEU A 240 26.73 -11.14 -4.26
C LEU A 240 25.77 -12.18 -3.66
N LEU A 241 26.30 -13.27 -3.07
CA LEU A 241 25.49 -14.27 -2.37
C LEU A 241 24.75 -13.63 -1.19
N VAL A 242 25.44 -12.81 -0.39
CA VAL A 242 24.85 -12.15 0.77
C VAL A 242 23.85 -11.08 0.34
N ALA A 243 24.14 -10.32 -0.72
CA ALA A 243 23.17 -9.39 -1.32
C ALA A 243 21.89 -10.11 -1.79
N TYR A 244 22.02 -11.26 -2.44
CA TYR A 244 20.88 -12.12 -2.81
C TYR A 244 20.15 -12.71 -1.61
N THR A 245 20.86 -13.02 -0.52
CA THR A 245 20.22 -13.50 0.72
C THR A 245 19.32 -12.41 1.31
N MET A 246 19.82 -11.18 1.42
CA MET A 246 19.05 -10.04 1.91
C MET A 246 17.83 -9.75 1.02
N MET A 247 18.02 -9.76 -0.31
CA MET A 247 16.93 -9.58 -1.28
C MET A 247 15.87 -10.69 -1.18
N ALA A 248 16.29 -11.96 -1.15
CA ALA A 248 15.38 -13.10 -1.08
C ALA A 248 14.55 -13.08 0.20
N ASN A 249 15.16 -12.73 1.33
CA ASN A 249 14.45 -12.61 2.61
C ASN A 249 13.44 -11.47 2.61
N TRP A 250 13.81 -10.31 2.05
CA TRP A 250 12.88 -9.18 1.90
C TRP A 250 11.69 -9.53 1.01
N MET A 251 11.95 -10.27 -0.07
CA MET A 251 10.94 -10.72 -1.03
C MET A 251 10.19 -11.99 -0.59
N GLU A 252 10.47 -12.49 0.61
CA GLU A 252 9.89 -13.73 1.17
C GLU A 252 10.00 -14.95 0.24
N LEU A 253 11.06 -15.01 -0.58
CA LEU A 253 11.27 -16.15 -1.48
C LEU A 253 11.43 -17.43 -0.66
N ASN A 254 10.81 -18.52 -1.10
CA ASN A 254 10.76 -19.81 -0.43
C ASN A 254 10.02 -19.80 0.93
N GLY A 255 9.34 -18.69 1.28
CA GLY A 255 8.42 -18.58 2.41
C GLY A 255 9.05 -18.68 3.81
N THR A 256 10.38 -18.77 3.91
CA THR A 256 11.11 -18.77 5.18
C THR A 256 12.47 -18.10 4.98
N PRO A 257 12.88 -17.14 5.85
CA PRO A 257 14.16 -16.47 5.73
C PRO A 257 15.34 -17.45 5.77
N LEU A 258 16.32 -17.23 4.89
CA LEU A 258 17.57 -17.98 4.81
C LEU A 258 18.72 -17.14 5.37
N ASN A 259 19.66 -17.78 6.05
CA ASN A 259 20.98 -17.19 6.30
C ASN A 259 21.93 -17.43 5.09
N PRO A 260 23.10 -16.77 5.02
CA PRO A 260 24.01 -16.92 3.88
C PRO A 260 24.54 -18.33 3.63
N GLU A 261 24.72 -19.15 4.67
CA GLU A 261 25.12 -20.56 4.51
C GLU A 261 23.99 -21.39 3.89
N GLU A 262 22.75 -21.20 4.37
CA GLU A 262 21.56 -21.88 3.84
C GLU A 262 21.28 -21.47 2.40
N MET A 263 21.39 -20.16 2.10
CA MET A 263 21.25 -19.65 0.74
C MET A 263 22.34 -20.20 -0.20
N ASN A 264 23.59 -20.30 0.27
CA ASN A 264 24.68 -20.91 -0.50
C ASN A 264 24.38 -22.38 -0.84
N ALA A 265 23.92 -23.15 0.15
CA ALA A 265 23.55 -24.55 -0.05
C ALA A 265 22.39 -24.69 -1.04
N HIS A 266 21.35 -23.86 -0.90
CA HIS A 266 20.20 -23.83 -1.80
C HIS A 266 20.60 -23.50 -3.23
N MET A 267 21.39 -22.44 -3.44
CA MET A 267 21.88 -22.05 -4.76
C MET A 267 22.78 -23.12 -5.40
N VAL A 268 23.60 -23.82 -4.63
CA VAL A 268 24.38 -24.97 -5.14
C VAL A 268 23.46 -26.10 -5.57
N GLN A 269 22.47 -26.45 -4.76
CA GLN A 269 21.51 -27.52 -5.07
C GLN A 269 20.68 -27.20 -6.31
N SER A 270 20.30 -25.95 -6.50
CA SER A 270 19.54 -25.46 -7.66
C SER A 270 20.39 -25.31 -8.93
N GLY A 271 21.71 -25.56 -8.85
CA GLY A 271 22.61 -25.43 -10.00
C GLY A 271 22.91 -23.98 -10.39
N ALA A 272 22.72 -23.02 -9.48
CA ALA A 272 22.94 -21.59 -9.69
C ALA A 272 24.44 -21.20 -9.63
N PHE A 273 25.32 -22.14 -9.29
CA PHE A 273 26.77 -21.96 -9.28
C PHE A 273 27.48 -22.69 -10.44
N SER A 274 28.67 -22.22 -10.77
CA SER A 274 29.70 -22.91 -11.52
C SER A 274 31.01 -22.79 -10.72
N MET A 275 31.39 -23.84 -9.99
CA MET A 275 32.43 -23.77 -8.96
C MET A 275 32.14 -22.65 -7.94
N GLN A 276 33.02 -21.64 -7.81
CA GLN A 276 32.82 -20.47 -6.94
C GLN A 276 31.96 -19.35 -7.57
N TYR A 277 31.64 -19.44 -8.86
CA TYR A 277 31.02 -18.34 -9.61
C TYR A 277 29.50 -18.46 -9.62
N ILE A 278 28.82 -17.39 -9.23
CA ILE A 278 27.36 -17.25 -9.37
C ILE A 278 27.02 -17.06 -10.85
N LYS A 279 26.12 -17.89 -11.39
CA LYS A 279 25.70 -17.82 -12.80
C LYS A 279 24.83 -16.58 -13.07
N PRO A 280 24.78 -16.08 -14.32
CA PRO A 280 23.81 -15.07 -14.70
C PRO A 280 22.37 -15.54 -14.41
N GLY A 281 21.56 -14.69 -13.78
CA GLY A 281 20.20 -15.04 -13.39
C GLY A 281 20.10 -16.05 -12.25
N ALA A 282 21.16 -16.27 -11.49
CA ALA A 282 21.24 -17.28 -10.44
C ALA A 282 20.11 -17.22 -9.40
N LEU A 283 19.59 -16.03 -9.08
CA LEU A 283 18.46 -15.92 -8.15
C LEU A 283 17.18 -16.55 -8.73
N ALA A 284 16.92 -16.34 -10.02
CA ALA A 284 15.82 -17.00 -10.75
C ALA A 284 16.07 -18.50 -10.96
N ILE A 285 17.33 -18.94 -11.06
CA ILE A 285 17.66 -20.38 -11.07
C ILE A 285 17.35 -21.00 -9.71
N ALA A 286 17.63 -20.28 -8.61
CA ALA A 286 17.38 -20.74 -7.26
C ALA A 286 15.89 -20.74 -6.88
N PHE A 287 15.10 -19.81 -7.43
CA PHE A 287 13.67 -19.67 -7.14
C PHE A 287 12.83 -19.56 -8.43
N PRO A 288 12.82 -20.59 -9.29
CA PRO A 288 12.32 -20.50 -10.67
C PRO A 288 10.82 -20.18 -10.80
N ASN A 289 10.03 -20.48 -9.77
CA ASN A 289 8.58 -20.24 -9.77
C ASN A 289 8.19 -18.94 -9.05
N GLU A 290 9.15 -18.26 -8.43
CA GLU A 290 8.88 -17.10 -7.58
C GLU A 290 9.53 -15.84 -8.13
N ILE A 291 10.64 -15.96 -8.86
CA ILE A 291 11.36 -14.81 -9.40
C ILE A 291 11.93 -15.05 -10.81
N THR A 292 11.79 -14.04 -11.67
CA THR A 292 12.22 -13.98 -13.06
C THR A 292 13.42 -13.03 -13.16
N ASN A 293 14.42 -13.44 -13.94
CA ASN A 293 15.57 -12.61 -14.26
C ASN A 293 15.25 -11.65 -15.42
N LEU A 294 15.36 -10.35 -15.19
CA LEU A 294 15.14 -9.31 -16.20
C LEU A 294 16.45 -8.77 -16.79
N GLY A 295 17.58 -9.39 -16.47
CA GLY A 295 18.90 -9.02 -16.96
C GLY A 295 19.57 -7.95 -16.09
N TRP A 296 20.49 -7.22 -16.71
CA TRP A 296 21.32 -6.23 -16.03
C TRP A 296 21.45 -4.97 -16.89
N LEU A 297 21.80 -3.85 -16.25
CA LEU A 297 22.23 -2.62 -16.91
C LEU A 297 23.57 -2.17 -16.31
N ASP A 298 24.43 -1.56 -17.12
CA ASP A 298 25.57 -0.79 -16.62
C ASP A 298 25.28 0.72 -16.64
N LYS A 299 26.14 1.47 -15.96
CA LYS A 299 26.05 2.93 -15.84
C LYS A 299 26.11 3.70 -17.16
N SER A 300 26.50 3.08 -18.27
CA SER A 300 26.48 3.73 -19.58
C SER A 300 25.09 3.72 -20.22
N SER A 301 24.16 2.91 -19.69
CA SER A 301 22.77 2.90 -20.12
C SER A 301 22.06 4.21 -19.74
N PRO A 302 21.32 4.85 -20.67
CA PRO A 302 20.55 6.07 -20.37
C PRO A 302 19.40 5.82 -19.38
N ASP A 303 18.94 4.57 -19.23
CA ASP A 303 17.87 4.18 -18.31
C ASP A 303 18.39 3.63 -16.97
N PHE A 304 19.71 3.66 -16.75
CA PHE A 304 20.33 3.04 -15.57
C PHE A 304 19.74 3.58 -14.26
N ASP A 305 19.76 4.90 -14.08
CA ASP A 305 19.30 5.56 -12.86
C ASP A 305 17.78 5.50 -12.71
N GLY A 306 17.04 5.70 -13.81
CA GLY A 306 15.58 5.65 -13.83
C GLY A 306 15.05 4.27 -13.42
N ARG A 307 15.65 3.20 -13.93
CA ARG A 307 15.22 1.83 -13.63
C ARG A 307 15.54 1.40 -12.21
N ILE A 308 16.69 1.77 -11.67
CA ILE A 308 17.04 1.48 -10.27
C ILE A 308 16.04 2.18 -9.35
N LYS A 309 15.79 3.48 -9.55
CA LYS A 309 14.86 4.25 -8.73
C LYS A 309 13.44 3.70 -8.79
N ALA A 310 12.95 3.34 -9.98
CA ALA A 310 11.65 2.71 -10.13
C ALA A 310 11.52 1.40 -9.32
N TRP A 311 12.57 0.59 -9.27
CA TRP A 311 12.57 -0.64 -8.45
C TRP A 311 12.56 -0.32 -6.95
N LEU A 312 13.35 0.66 -6.52
CA LEU A 312 13.40 1.08 -5.12
C LEU A 312 12.09 1.72 -4.66
N ASP A 313 11.44 2.52 -5.52
CA ASP A 313 10.11 3.10 -5.29
C ASP A 313 9.03 2.01 -5.16
N ASP A 314 9.19 0.92 -5.91
CA ASP A 314 8.35 -0.29 -5.84
C ASP A 314 8.74 -1.23 -4.68
N LEU A 315 9.62 -0.79 -3.77
CA LEU A 315 10.15 -1.56 -2.65
C LEU A 315 10.84 -2.88 -3.07
N ILE A 316 11.47 -2.90 -4.24
CA ILE A 316 12.31 -4.00 -4.70
C ILE A 316 13.78 -3.58 -4.54
N PRO A 317 14.55 -4.24 -3.65
CA PRO A 317 15.95 -3.92 -3.50
C PRO A 317 16.74 -4.43 -4.71
N VAL A 318 17.81 -3.70 -5.08
CA VAL A 318 18.53 -3.90 -6.35
C VAL A 318 19.97 -4.32 -6.08
N PRO A 319 20.37 -5.56 -6.40
CA PRO A 319 21.76 -5.99 -6.32
C PRO A 319 22.61 -5.19 -7.32
N ALA A 320 23.67 -4.56 -6.82
CA ALA A 320 24.45 -3.63 -7.63
C ALA A 320 25.95 -3.77 -7.41
N ARG A 321 26.73 -3.57 -8.47
CA ARG A 321 28.19 -3.66 -8.46
C ARG A 321 28.81 -2.28 -8.23
N VAL A 322 29.78 -2.23 -7.34
CA VAL A 322 30.59 -1.06 -7.00
C VAL A 322 32.08 -1.40 -7.12
N ASP A 323 32.97 -0.41 -6.99
CA ASP A 323 34.42 -0.58 -6.99
C ASP A 323 34.98 -0.65 -5.56
N LEU A 324 35.57 -1.79 -5.17
CA LEU A 324 36.01 -2.06 -3.80
C LEU A 324 37.26 -1.28 -3.38
N VAL A 325 38.16 -0.97 -4.32
CA VAL A 325 39.46 -0.34 -4.01
C VAL A 325 39.66 0.93 -4.84
N PRO A 326 39.37 2.11 -4.26
CA PRO A 326 39.47 3.38 -4.97
C PRO A 326 40.88 3.75 -5.50
N SER A 327 41.93 3.08 -5.02
CA SER A 327 43.32 3.41 -5.36
C SER A 327 43.94 2.57 -6.48
N THR A 328 43.24 1.54 -6.98
CA THR A 328 43.77 0.67 -8.05
C THR A 328 43.11 0.99 -9.40
N ALA A 329 43.90 0.99 -10.48
CA ALA A 329 43.38 1.24 -11.83
C ALA A 329 42.51 0.08 -12.38
N GLN A 330 42.45 -1.05 -11.66
CA GLN A 330 41.52 -2.14 -11.94
C GLN A 330 40.34 -2.03 -10.98
N TRP A 331 39.13 -2.02 -11.56
CA TRP A 331 37.86 -2.12 -10.87
C TRP A 331 37.82 -3.44 -10.08
N GLU A 332 38.03 -3.40 -8.77
CA GLU A 332 37.90 -4.59 -7.94
C GLU A 332 36.41 -4.83 -7.67
N GLN A 333 35.89 -5.93 -8.19
CA GLN A 333 34.46 -6.23 -8.17
C GLN A 333 33.94 -6.43 -6.75
N HIS A 334 33.02 -5.57 -6.30
CA HIS A 334 32.20 -5.77 -5.10
C HIS A 334 30.72 -5.58 -5.39
N TRP A 335 29.88 -6.31 -4.66
CA TRP A 335 28.43 -6.27 -4.83
C TRP A 335 27.77 -5.84 -3.53
N VAL A 336 26.82 -4.92 -3.63
CA VAL A 336 26.02 -4.39 -2.53
C VAL A 336 24.53 -4.55 -2.86
N LEU A 337 23.65 -4.39 -1.88
CA LEU A 337 22.22 -4.34 -2.12
C LEU A 337 21.74 -2.90 -1.98
N LEU A 338 21.30 -2.27 -3.08
CA LEU A 338 20.67 -0.96 -3.01
C LEU A 338 19.29 -1.10 -2.40
N ILE A 339 18.99 -0.24 -1.44
CA ILE A 339 17.75 -0.29 -0.66
C ILE A 339 17.03 1.04 -0.64
N GLY A 340 17.64 2.12 -1.11
CA GLY A 340 16.97 3.41 -1.24
C GLY A 340 17.86 4.42 -1.93
N TYR A 341 17.39 5.65 -1.99
CA TYR A 341 18.14 6.77 -2.51
C TYR A 341 17.64 8.08 -1.90
N ASP A 342 18.52 9.07 -1.85
CA ASP A 342 18.18 10.42 -1.44
C ASP A 342 19.00 11.44 -2.24
N ASN A 343 19.01 12.70 -1.79
CA ASN A 343 19.75 13.78 -2.42
C ASN A 343 21.28 13.58 -2.40
N ARG A 344 21.79 12.65 -1.59
CA ARG A 344 23.21 12.29 -1.48
C ARG A 344 23.59 11.09 -2.35
N GLY A 345 22.63 10.41 -2.98
CA GLY A 345 22.87 9.25 -3.84
C GLY A 345 22.16 7.99 -3.35
N TYR A 346 22.69 6.83 -3.72
CA TYR A 346 22.10 5.55 -3.34
C TYR A 346 22.48 5.12 -1.93
N ILE A 347 21.51 4.53 -1.23
CA ILE A 347 21.66 3.91 0.09
C ILE A 347 21.75 2.39 -0.12
N MET A 348 22.72 1.75 0.52
CA MET A 348 22.99 0.32 0.39
C MET A 348 23.02 -0.38 1.75
N ALA A 349 22.64 -1.66 1.75
CA ALA A 349 23.12 -2.62 2.74
C ALA A 349 24.39 -3.29 2.20
N ASP A 350 25.51 -3.08 2.87
CA ASP A 350 26.82 -3.54 2.41
C ASP A 350 27.20 -4.90 3.01
N PRO A 351 27.31 -5.96 2.18
CA PRO A 351 27.70 -7.27 2.68
C PRO A 351 29.15 -7.34 3.18
N TRP A 352 30.01 -6.37 2.86
CA TRP A 352 31.38 -6.35 3.37
C TRP A 352 31.45 -5.98 4.86
N THR A 353 30.72 -4.94 5.25
CA THR A 353 30.70 -4.40 6.62
C THR A 353 29.54 -4.98 7.44
N GLY A 354 28.43 -5.35 6.80
CA GLY A 354 27.17 -5.64 7.47
C GLY A 354 26.44 -4.38 7.94
N GLU A 355 26.74 -3.22 7.35
CA GLU A 355 26.18 -1.93 7.74
C GLU A 355 25.38 -1.32 6.59
N ILE A 356 24.46 -0.42 6.95
CA ILE A 356 23.74 0.42 6.00
C ILE A 356 24.49 1.75 5.85
N GLY A 357 24.66 2.23 4.63
CA GLY A 357 25.31 3.50 4.35
C GLY A 357 25.07 3.99 2.93
N HIS A 358 25.57 5.20 2.64
CA HIS A 358 25.56 5.72 1.27
C HIS A 358 26.68 5.10 0.45
N VAL A 359 26.38 4.71 -0.78
CA VAL A 359 27.36 4.15 -1.72
C VAL A 359 28.54 5.11 -1.89
N ASP A 360 28.25 6.40 -2.10
CA ASP A 360 29.28 7.40 -2.41
C ASP A 360 30.15 7.78 -1.20
N ASP A 361 29.74 7.45 0.03
CA ASP A 361 30.54 7.66 1.24
C ASP A 361 31.61 6.56 1.40
N VAL A 362 31.35 5.35 0.89
CA VAL A 362 32.21 4.17 1.06
C VAL A 362 32.99 3.86 -0.23
N TYR A 363 32.34 3.99 -1.39
CA TYR A 363 32.83 3.59 -2.70
C TYR A 363 32.94 4.81 -3.63
N THR A 364 33.89 5.69 -3.34
CA THR A 364 34.06 7.00 -3.99
C THR A 364 34.47 6.93 -5.48
N ASN A 365 34.89 5.76 -5.98
CA ASN A 365 35.38 5.57 -7.34
C ASN A 365 34.25 5.20 -8.32
N GLY A 366 33.45 6.21 -8.66
CA GLY A 366 32.49 6.10 -9.76
C GLY A 366 31.15 5.45 -9.40
N GLY A 367 30.85 5.31 -8.11
CA GLY A 367 29.55 4.93 -7.56
C GLY A 367 29.05 3.57 -8.05
N VAL A 368 27.75 3.47 -8.30
CA VAL A 368 27.12 2.25 -8.82
C VAL A 368 27.49 2.05 -10.30
N LEU A 369 28.04 0.89 -10.63
CA LEU A 369 28.57 0.57 -11.96
C LEU A 369 27.64 -0.32 -12.78
N GLU A 370 26.94 -1.22 -12.12
CA GLU A 370 26.07 -2.23 -12.73
C GLU A 370 24.95 -2.58 -11.75
N ALA A 371 23.77 -2.91 -12.26
CA ALA A 371 22.61 -3.30 -11.49
C ALA A 371 21.94 -4.54 -12.11
N LEU A 372 21.54 -5.48 -11.26
CA LEU A 372 20.83 -6.69 -11.66
C LEU A 372 19.35 -6.54 -11.35
N PHE A 373 18.49 -6.90 -12.30
CA PHE A 373 17.05 -6.73 -12.17
C PHE A 373 16.33 -8.07 -12.12
N TYR A 374 15.48 -8.22 -11.12
CA TYR A 374 14.62 -9.36 -10.92
C TYR A 374 13.19 -8.87 -10.62
N ASP A 375 12.21 -9.70 -10.97
CA ASP A 375 10.79 -9.46 -10.71
C ASP A 375 10.08 -10.78 -10.40
N TYR A 376 8.89 -10.78 -9.80
CA TYR A 376 8.21 -12.03 -9.43
C TYR A 376 7.74 -12.84 -10.65
N THR A 377 7.82 -14.18 -10.59
CA THR A 377 7.38 -15.07 -11.69
C THR A 377 5.88 -15.39 -11.64
N ASP A 378 5.22 -15.35 -12.80
CA ASP A 378 3.78 -15.60 -13.04
C ASP A 378 3.42 -17.07 -13.33
N THR A 379 4.10 -18.07 -12.71
CA THR A 379 3.79 -19.49 -12.97
C THR A 379 3.55 -20.28 -11.69
N GLN A 380 2.28 -20.51 -11.34
CA GLN A 380 1.89 -21.53 -10.36
C GLN A 380 1.80 -22.92 -11.02
N PRO A 381 2.41 -23.99 -10.43
CA PRO A 381 2.02 -25.39 -10.68
C PRO A 381 0.60 -25.69 -10.16
N PRO A 382 -0.07 -26.76 -10.60
CA PRO A 382 -1.43 -27.08 -10.17
C PRO A 382 -1.48 -27.43 -8.67
N SER A 383 -2.43 -26.84 -7.95
CA SER A 383 -2.62 -27.03 -6.51
C SER A 383 -2.91 -28.50 -6.13
N PRO A 384 -2.24 -29.08 -5.12
CA PRO A 384 -2.65 -30.37 -4.53
C PRO A 384 -3.92 -30.24 -3.68
N PRO A 385 -4.62 -31.36 -3.39
CA PRO A 385 -5.95 -31.32 -2.78
C PRO A 385 -5.95 -30.93 -1.30
N THR A 386 -7.00 -30.20 -0.95
CA THR A 386 -7.38 -29.64 0.34
C THR A 386 -7.13 -30.58 1.52
N THR A 387 -6.28 -30.14 2.46
CA THR A 387 -6.29 -30.66 3.82
C THR A 387 -6.83 -29.56 4.74
N THR A 388 -7.96 -29.83 5.37
CA THR A 388 -8.58 -28.97 6.38
C THR A 388 -7.72 -28.90 7.63
N LEU A 389 -7.42 -27.68 8.10
CA LEU A 389 -6.88 -27.46 9.45
C LEU A 389 -7.91 -26.71 10.33
N PRO A 390 -8.03 -27.08 11.62
CA PRO A 390 -8.97 -26.49 12.58
C PRO A 390 -8.46 -25.13 13.11
N PRO A 391 -9.32 -24.31 13.75
CA PRO A 391 -9.02 -22.92 14.05
C PRO A 391 -8.05 -22.83 15.23
N THR A 392 -7.04 -21.97 15.10
CA THR A 392 -6.26 -21.52 16.25
C THR A 392 -6.06 -20.00 16.15
N SER A 393 -6.66 -19.28 17.09
CA SER A 393 -6.25 -17.97 17.62
C SER A 393 -4.75 -17.99 17.94
N THR A 394 -3.92 -16.95 17.81
CA THR A 394 -4.03 -15.54 18.23
C THR A 394 -2.71 -14.86 17.80
N THR A 395 -2.72 -13.64 17.25
CA THR A 395 -1.95 -12.46 17.73
C THR A 395 -2.20 -11.25 16.83
N THR A 396 -2.30 -10.10 17.49
CA THR A 396 -3.08 -8.90 17.13
C THR A 396 -2.32 -7.91 16.24
N PRO A 397 -2.99 -7.25 15.27
CA PRO A 397 -2.42 -6.13 14.52
C PRO A 397 -2.27 -4.87 15.40
N SER A 398 -1.21 -4.10 15.13
CA SER A 398 -0.91 -2.81 15.77
C SER A 398 -2.03 -1.77 15.55
N GLN A 399 -2.48 -1.12 16.63
CA GLN A 399 -3.51 -0.06 16.82
C GLN A 399 -4.04 0.63 15.54
N SER A 400 -5.27 0.43 15.04
CA SER A 400 -6.65 0.73 15.50
C SER A 400 -7.01 2.23 15.62
N TYR A 401 -7.58 2.82 14.57
CA TYR A 401 -8.23 4.14 14.59
C TYR A 401 -9.74 4.00 14.32
N ARG A 402 -10.59 4.55 15.21
CA ARG A 402 -12.05 4.31 15.21
C ARG A 402 -12.86 5.49 14.66
N TYR A 403 -13.58 5.21 13.59
CA TYR A 403 -14.76 5.92 13.13
C TYR A 403 -15.84 6.12 14.20
N THR A 404 -16.55 7.25 14.18
CA THR A 404 -17.63 7.56 15.16
C THR A 404 -19.00 7.93 14.57
N GLY A 405 -19.31 7.57 13.32
CA GLY A 405 -20.63 7.76 12.70
C GLY A 405 -21.47 6.47 12.60
N PRO A 406 -22.70 6.52 12.05
CA PRO A 406 -23.56 5.34 11.90
C PRO A 406 -22.90 4.21 11.09
N SER A 407 -23.30 2.96 11.33
CA SER A 407 -22.72 1.77 10.70
C SER A 407 -22.61 1.92 9.19
N VAL A 408 -21.43 1.64 8.65
CA VAL A 408 -21.20 1.52 7.21
C VAL A 408 -21.03 0.06 6.86
N THR A 409 -21.83 -0.42 5.90
CA THR A 409 -21.56 -1.71 5.28
C THR A 409 -20.47 -1.50 4.22
N TYR A 410 -19.25 -1.93 4.54
CA TYR A 410 -18.25 -2.18 3.51
C TYR A 410 -18.75 -3.34 2.64
N GLN A 411 -18.74 -3.16 1.33
CA GLN A 411 -19.27 -4.15 0.42
C GLN A 411 -18.44 -4.18 -0.85
N ALA A 412 -17.49 -5.13 -0.90
CA ALA A 412 -16.78 -5.41 -2.14
C ALA A 412 -17.71 -6.05 -3.17
N ALA A 413 -17.44 -5.77 -4.44
CA ALA A 413 -18.23 -6.23 -5.57
C ALA A 413 -17.29 -6.66 -6.71
N ILE A 414 -17.79 -7.51 -7.60
CA ILE A 414 -17.10 -7.89 -8.84
C ILE A 414 -17.42 -6.82 -9.89
N HIS A 415 -16.41 -6.24 -10.53
CA HIS A 415 -16.63 -5.40 -11.69
C HIS A 415 -16.91 -6.26 -12.92
N GLY A 416 -18.08 -6.11 -13.52
CA GLY A 416 -18.47 -6.81 -14.74
C GLY A 416 -17.63 -6.36 -15.94
N PRO A 417 -17.34 -7.25 -16.89
CA PRO A 417 -16.55 -6.89 -18.07
C PRO A 417 -17.33 -5.97 -19.02
N ALA A 418 -16.60 -5.09 -19.72
CA ALA A 418 -17.16 -4.22 -20.76
C ALA A 418 -17.44 -4.95 -22.08
N SER A 419 -16.78 -6.09 -22.32
CA SER A 419 -16.91 -6.85 -23.56
C SER A 419 -17.90 -8.02 -23.44
N ASP A 420 -18.83 -8.09 -24.39
CA ASP A 420 -19.89 -9.11 -24.43
C ASP A 420 -19.38 -10.56 -24.45
N TRP A 421 -18.23 -10.83 -25.09
CA TRP A 421 -17.71 -12.19 -25.17
C TRP A 421 -17.32 -12.76 -23.80
N MET A 422 -16.88 -11.93 -22.85
CA MET A 422 -16.55 -12.37 -21.49
C MET A 422 -17.79 -12.79 -20.71
N TRP A 423 -18.91 -12.11 -20.93
CA TRP A 423 -20.20 -12.48 -20.36
C TRP A 423 -20.73 -13.83 -20.85
N ASN A 424 -20.26 -14.32 -22.00
CA ASN A 424 -20.59 -15.65 -22.49
C ASN A 424 -19.66 -16.75 -21.97
N MET A 425 -18.66 -16.42 -21.15
CA MET A 425 -17.75 -17.42 -20.58
C MET A 425 -18.42 -18.16 -19.41
N PRO A 426 -18.56 -19.49 -19.46
CA PRO A 426 -19.13 -20.26 -18.35
C PRO A 426 -18.39 -20.03 -17.03
N GLN A 427 -17.07 -19.86 -17.08
CA GLN A 427 -16.21 -19.66 -15.92
C GLN A 427 -16.55 -18.37 -15.15
N LEU A 428 -16.97 -17.31 -15.84
CA LEU A 428 -17.39 -16.06 -15.19
C LEU A 428 -18.65 -16.28 -14.36
N HIS A 429 -19.61 -17.06 -14.88
CA HIS A 429 -20.85 -17.38 -14.17
C HIS A 429 -20.63 -18.33 -13.00
N ASP A 430 -19.71 -19.29 -13.13
CA ASP A 430 -19.28 -20.16 -12.03
C ASP A 430 -18.62 -19.32 -10.93
N MET A 431 -17.75 -18.37 -11.30
CA MET A 431 -17.10 -17.45 -10.37
C MET A 431 -18.12 -16.57 -9.63
N ILE A 432 -19.04 -15.90 -10.34
CA ILE A 432 -20.06 -15.04 -9.71
C ILE A 432 -20.92 -15.85 -8.72
N ARG A 433 -21.35 -17.06 -9.12
CA ARG A 433 -22.13 -17.96 -8.24
C ARG A 433 -21.33 -18.43 -7.03
N TYR A 434 -20.05 -18.78 -7.23
CA TYR A 434 -19.16 -19.25 -6.18
C TYR A 434 -18.85 -18.15 -5.16
N LEU A 435 -18.60 -16.92 -5.62
CA LEU A 435 -18.21 -15.81 -4.76
C LEU A 435 -19.40 -15.24 -3.97
N GLN A 436 -20.62 -15.31 -4.50
CA GLN A 436 -21.82 -14.67 -3.93
C GLN A 436 -21.63 -13.17 -3.63
N MET A 437 -20.71 -12.51 -4.33
CA MET A 437 -20.43 -11.09 -4.18
C MET A 437 -21.31 -10.27 -5.13
N PRO A 438 -21.74 -9.04 -4.73
CA PRO A 438 -22.41 -8.11 -5.63
C PRO A 438 -21.63 -7.88 -6.91
N VAL A 439 -22.33 -7.55 -7.99
CA VAL A 439 -21.70 -7.28 -9.29
C VAL A 439 -22.02 -5.85 -9.73
N LYS A 440 -20.99 -5.15 -10.22
CA LYS A 440 -21.13 -3.87 -10.90
C LYS A 440 -21.27 -4.13 -12.41
N TYR A 441 -22.49 -4.01 -12.90
CA TYR A 441 -22.82 -4.20 -14.31
C TYR A 441 -22.59 -2.92 -15.09
N LEU A 442 -22.33 -3.05 -16.38
CA LEU A 442 -22.28 -1.93 -17.31
C LEU A 442 -23.57 -1.90 -18.13
N SER A 443 -24.09 -0.73 -18.46
CA SER A 443 -25.35 -0.62 -19.23
C SER A 443 -25.20 -0.93 -20.73
N ASN A 444 -24.02 -1.33 -21.21
CA ASN A 444 -23.74 -1.60 -22.61
C ASN A 444 -23.95 -3.08 -22.97
N GLY A 445 -24.12 -3.34 -24.27
CA GLY A 445 -24.09 -4.68 -24.84
C GLY A 445 -25.10 -5.65 -24.20
N ILE A 446 -24.66 -6.88 -23.91
CA ILE A 446 -25.51 -7.97 -23.41
C ILE A 446 -25.58 -8.07 -21.88
N ASN A 447 -24.93 -7.17 -21.14
CA ASN A 447 -24.85 -7.19 -19.66
C ASN A 447 -26.22 -7.45 -18.98
N TYR A 448 -27.30 -6.84 -19.50
CA TYR A 448 -28.65 -6.99 -18.95
C TYR A 448 -29.16 -8.44 -18.97
N GLN A 449 -28.69 -9.28 -19.89
CA GLN A 449 -29.11 -10.68 -19.99
C GLN A 449 -28.60 -11.51 -18.80
N HIS A 450 -27.49 -11.06 -18.20
CA HIS A 450 -26.80 -11.73 -17.09
C HIS A 450 -27.13 -11.13 -15.72
N TYR A 451 -28.08 -10.18 -15.68
CA TYR A 451 -28.65 -9.67 -14.44
C TYR A 451 -29.81 -10.57 -14.01
N ASP A 452 -29.63 -11.31 -12.93
CA ASP A 452 -30.63 -12.22 -12.35
C ASP A 452 -31.31 -11.65 -11.10
N GLY A 453 -30.80 -10.54 -10.55
CA GLY A 453 -31.32 -9.90 -9.35
C GLY A 453 -31.16 -10.72 -8.06
N ALA A 454 -30.45 -11.85 -8.10
CA ALA A 454 -30.26 -12.73 -6.95
C ALA A 454 -29.44 -12.05 -5.84
N ILE A 455 -28.50 -11.19 -6.24
CA ILE A 455 -27.66 -10.43 -5.32
C ILE A 455 -28.22 -9.02 -5.15
N THR A 456 -28.83 -8.79 -3.99
CA THR A 456 -29.66 -7.61 -3.69
C THR A 456 -28.93 -6.25 -3.74
N TRP A 457 -27.59 -6.25 -3.79
CA TRP A 457 -26.76 -5.04 -3.82
C TRP A 457 -26.03 -4.77 -5.14
N SER A 458 -26.39 -5.37 -6.26
CA SER A 458 -25.72 -5.03 -7.53
C SER A 458 -25.90 -3.55 -7.94
N LEU A 459 -24.85 -2.98 -8.55
CA LEU A 459 -24.77 -1.60 -9.06
C LEU A 459 -24.71 -1.63 -10.59
N VAL A 460 -25.33 -0.66 -11.26
CA VAL A 460 -25.21 -0.51 -12.72
C VAL A 460 -24.51 0.79 -13.03
N ARG A 461 -23.36 0.75 -13.70
CA ARG A 461 -22.77 1.95 -14.30
C ARG A 461 -23.48 2.26 -15.61
N VAL A 462 -23.97 3.48 -15.74
CA VAL A 462 -24.43 4.04 -17.00
C VAL A 462 -23.19 4.28 -17.86
N PHE A 463 -22.87 3.26 -18.67
CA PHE A 463 -21.67 3.18 -19.46
C PHE A 463 -21.85 4.01 -20.74
N TRP A 464 -21.43 5.26 -20.66
CA TRP A 464 -21.49 6.22 -21.75
C TRP A 464 -20.07 6.75 -22.03
N GLN A 465 -19.62 6.60 -23.27
CA GLN A 465 -18.25 6.92 -23.72
C GLN A 465 -18.30 7.91 -24.89
N PRO A 466 -18.49 9.20 -24.62
CA PRO A 466 -18.58 10.21 -25.67
C PRO A 466 -17.21 10.55 -26.26
N TYR A 467 -17.14 10.75 -27.58
CA TYR A 467 -15.95 11.31 -28.26
C TYR A 467 -16.13 12.78 -28.65
N MET A 468 -17.29 13.37 -28.34
CA MET A 468 -17.64 14.77 -28.59
C MET A 468 -18.80 15.20 -27.68
N ALA A 469 -18.96 16.51 -27.50
CA ALA A 469 -20.08 17.07 -26.74
C ALA A 469 -21.43 16.79 -27.43
N VAL A 470 -22.39 16.27 -26.67
CA VAL A 470 -23.78 16.04 -27.09
C VAL A 470 -24.74 16.46 -25.97
N SER A 471 -26.01 16.68 -26.33
CA SER A 471 -27.03 17.02 -25.35
C SER A 471 -27.34 15.86 -24.39
N PRO A 472 -27.86 16.15 -23.19
CA PRO A 472 -28.33 15.11 -22.25
C PRO A 472 -29.37 14.15 -22.86
N ALA A 473 -30.20 14.62 -23.79
CA ALA A 473 -31.21 13.81 -24.46
C ALA A 473 -30.60 12.82 -25.47
N GLU A 474 -29.57 13.24 -26.20
CA GLU A 474 -28.80 12.37 -27.11
C GLU A 474 -28.02 11.34 -26.31
N ALA A 475 -27.31 11.74 -25.27
CA ALA A 475 -26.62 10.82 -24.37
C ALA A 475 -27.56 9.80 -23.72
N TRP A 476 -28.77 10.23 -23.34
CA TRP A 476 -29.79 9.31 -22.85
C TRP A 476 -30.20 8.31 -23.93
N ALA A 477 -30.40 8.75 -25.16
CA ALA A 477 -30.76 7.86 -26.27
C ALA A 477 -29.72 6.75 -26.48
N ASP A 478 -28.43 7.05 -26.32
CA ASP A 478 -27.32 6.09 -26.48
C ASP A 478 -27.36 4.96 -25.43
N VAL A 479 -27.71 5.29 -24.18
CA VAL A 479 -27.66 4.32 -23.07
C VAL A 479 -29.03 3.77 -22.65
N ARG A 480 -30.12 4.39 -23.14
CA ARG A 480 -31.50 4.13 -22.69
C ARG A 480 -31.83 2.66 -22.69
N ASP A 481 -31.53 1.96 -23.77
CA ASP A 481 -32.04 0.61 -23.98
C ASP A 481 -31.44 -0.38 -22.96
N GLY A 482 -30.12 -0.30 -22.73
CA GLY A 482 -29.46 -1.13 -21.72
C GLY A 482 -29.80 -0.75 -20.28
N VAL A 483 -29.89 0.56 -19.99
CA VAL A 483 -30.36 1.06 -18.68
C VAL A 483 -31.79 0.57 -18.38
N THR A 484 -32.69 0.69 -19.35
CA THR A 484 -34.10 0.29 -19.21
C THR A 484 -34.23 -1.23 -19.12
N ALA A 485 -33.44 -1.98 -19.87
CA ALA A 485 -33.44 -3.45 -19.78
C ALA A 485 -33.02 -3.94 -18.39
N LEU A 486 -31.94 -3.38 -17.82
CA LEU A 486 -31.50 -3.68 -16.45
C LEU A 486 -32.54 -3.25 -15.42
N TYR A 487 -33.12 -2.06 -15.57
CA TYR A 487 -34.18 -1.56 -14.69
C TYR A 487 -35.41 -2.48 -14.68
N ASN A 488 -35.86 -2.94 -15.85
CA ASN A 488 -36.99 -3.85 -15.99
C ASN A 488 -36.73 -5.23 -15.38
N ARG A 489 -35.47 -5.63 -15.27
CA ARG A 489 -35.04 -6.86 -14.57
C ARG A 489 -34.83 -6.68 -13.07
N GLY A 490 -35.15 -5.50 -12.53
CA GLY A 490 -35.10 -5.23 -11.11
C GLY A 490 -33.88 -4.46 -10.63
N ALA A 491 -32.98 -4.01 -11.52
CA ALA A 491 -31.90 -3.12 -11.11
C ALA A 491 -32.47 -1.79 -10.61
N ARG A 492 -31.95 -1.32 -9.47
CA ARG A 492 -32.42 -0.08 -8.83
C ARG A 492 -31.29 0.86 -8.42
N ARG A 493 -30.02 0.48 -8.60
CA ARG A 493 -28.86 1.30 -8.23
C ARG A 493 -28.07 1.61 -9.50
N PHE A 494 -27.95 2.89 -9.82
CA PHE A 494 -27.29 3.35 -11.04
C PHE A 494 -26.22 4.39 -10.72
N GLU A 495 -24.97 4.10 -11.08
CA GLU A 495 -23.88 5.07 -11.14
C GLU A 495 -23.97 5.83 -12.46
N LEU A 496 -24.07 7.15 -12.37
CA LEU A 496 -24.34 8.03 -13.49
C LEU A 496 -23.01 8.55 -14.04
N HIS A 497 -22.65 8.03 -15.23
CA HIS A 497 -21.43 8.34 -16.01
C HIS A 497 -20.30 7.31 -15.88
N ASN A 498 -19.51 7.15 -16.95
CA ASN A 498 -18.31 6.32 -17.00
C ASN A 498 -17.10 7.02 -16.36
N GLU A 499 -16.40 7.89 -17.08
CA GLU A 499 -15.18 8.54 -16.57
C GLU A 499 -15.08 10.03 -16.97
N PRO A 500 -15.70 10.95 -16.22
CA PRO A 500 -15.82 12.35 -16.63
C PRO A 500 -14.51 13.15 -16.62
N ASN A 501 -13.39 12.58 -16.17
CA ASN A 501 -12.08 13.27 -16.11
C ASN A 501 -11.08 12.77 -17.16
N LEU A 502 -11.44 11.82 -18.03
CA LEU A 502 -10.52 11.36 -19.06
C LEU A 502 -10.31 12.43 -20.12
N LEU A 503 -9.05 12.59 -20.54
CA LEU A 503 -8.66 13.51 -21.61
C LEU A 503 -9.26 13.13 -22.98
N GLN A 504 -9.81 11.92 -23.11
CA GLN A 504 -10.42 11.41 -24.34
C GLN A 504 -11.95 11.50 -24.38
N GLU A 505 -12.64 11.51 -23.23
CA GLU A 505 -14.12 11.41 -23.15
C GLU A 505 -14.78 12.33 -22.10
N GLY A 506 -14.02 13.19 -21.41
CA GLY A 506 -14.50 13.95 -20.25
C GLY A 506 -14.18 15.45 -20.28
N MET A 507 -13.69 15.98 -19.16
CA MET A 507 -13.30 17.38 -18.98
C MET A 507 -12.21 17.77 -19.99
N GLY A 508 -12.43 18.85 -20.72
CA GLY A 508 -11.55 19.31 -21.82
C GLY A 508 -11.94 18.79 -23.20
N VAL A 509 -12.86 17.81 -23.29
CA VAL A 509 -13.42 17.29 -24.57
C VAL A 509 -14.91 17.56 -24.68
N VAL A 510 -15.69 17.13 -23.68
CA VAL A 510 -17.16 17.22 -23.67
C VAL A 510 -17.63 18.48 -22.92
N TRP A 511 -16.91 18.86 -21.86
CA TRP A 511 -17.18 20.06 -21.08
C TRP A 511 -15.91 20.86 -20.86
N SER A 512 -16.05 22.19 -20.89
CA SER A 512 -14.92 23.10 -20.73
C SER A 512 -14.61 23.38 -19.25
N ASN A 513 -15.57 23.12 -18.36
CA ASN A 513 -15.46 23.39 -16.93
C ASN A 513 -16.50 22.59 -16.12
N GLY A 514 -16.33 22.58 -14.80
CA GLY A 514 -17.23 21.86 -13.89
C GLY A 514 -18.68 22.37 -13.87
N ARG A 515 -18.92 23.63 -14.26
CA ARG A 515 -20.27 24.20 -14.32
C ARG A 515 -21.07 23.64 -15.49
N GLU A 516 -20.46 23.56 -16.67
CA GLU A 516 -21.07 22.92 -17.85
C GLU A 516 -21.39 21.45 -17.61
N PHE A 517 -20.47 20.72 -16.99
CA PHE A 517 -20.71 19.33 -16.58
C PHE A 517 -21.89 19.23 -15.59
N ALA A 518 -21.95 20.10 -14.58
CA ALA A 518 -23.01 20.07 -13.58
C ALA A 518 -24.39 20.36 -14.18
N ASP A 519 -24.49 21.37 -15.06
CA ASP A 519 -25.74 21.73 -15.74
C ASP A 519 -26.21 20.58 -16.66
N TRP A 520 -25.28 19.98 -17.43
CA TRP A 520 -25.55 18.81 -18.27
C TRP A 520 -26.01 17.60 -17.45
N MET A 521 -25.30 17.29 -16.36
CA MET A 521 -25.58 16.14 -15.49
C MET A 521 -26.95 16.27 -14.80
N ALA A 522 -27.33 17.49 -14.39
CA ALA A 522 -28.62 17.75 -13.78
C ALA A 522 -29.80 17.43 -14.73
N GLU A 523 -29.68 17.81 -16.01
CA GLU A 523 -30.68 17.51 -17.03
C GLU A 523 -30.70 16.02 -17.38
N PHE A 524 -29.53 15.38 -17.54
CA PHE A 524 -29.42 13.95 -17.76
C PHE A 524 -30.10 13.14 -16.63
N ILE A 525 -29.87 13.54 -15.38
CA ILE A 525 -30.54 12.97 -14.20
C ILE A 525 -32.07 13.13 -14.31
N SER A 526 -32.55 14.27 -14.78
CA SER A 526 -33.99 14.53 -14.94
C SER A 526 -34.63 13.60 -15.97
N ILE A 527 -33.97 13.42 -17.12
CA ILE A 527 -34.41 12.51 -18.18
C ILE A 527 -34.41 11.06 -17.69
N MET A 528 -33.35 10.63 -17.01
CA MET A 528 -33.31 9.28 -16.46
C MET A 528 -34.40 9.06 -15.40
N LYS A 529 -34.68 10.03 -14.53
CA LYS A 529 -35.74 9.93 -13.52
C LYS A 529 -37.13 9.73 -14.14
N SER A 530 -37.43 10.39 -15.25
CA SER A 530 -38.74 10.27 -15.89
C SER A 530 -38.96 8.88 -16.48
N ASN A 531 -37.89 8.22 -16.91
CA ASN A 531 -37.92 6.86 -17.49
C ASN A 531 -37.73 5.75 -16.44
N CYS A 532 -36.99 6.00 -15.36
CA CYS A 532 -36.64 5.02 -14.33
C CYS A 532 -36.93 5.57 -12.92
N GLN A 533 -38.21 5.77 -12.61
CA GLN A 533 -38.65 6.52 -11.42
C GLN A 533 -38.16 5.96 -10.08
N GLN A 534 -37.97 4.64 -9.97
CA GLN A 534 -37.49 3.98 -8.76
C GLN A 534 -35.96 3.87 -8.67
N ALA A 535 -35.22 4.40 -9.65
CA ALA A 535 -33.76 4.33 -9.68
C ALA A 535 -33.14 5.20 -8.57
N LYS A 536 -32.40 4.55 -7.68
CA LYS A 536 -31.40 5.16 -6.80
C LYS A 536 -30.18 5.50 -7.65
N ARG A 537 -29.71 6.73 -7.53
CA ARG A 537 -28.70 7.32 -8.42
C ARG A 537 -27.47 7.70 -7.62
N PHE A 538 -26.31 7.33 -8.14
CA PHE A 538 -24.99 7.53 -7.56
C PHE A 538 -24.18 8.31 -8.58
N THR A 539 -23.37 9.26 -8.14
CA THR A 539 -22.46 10.01 -9.02
C THR A 539 -21.03 9.55 -8.74
N PRO A 540 -20.17 9.38 -9.74
CA PRO A 540 -18.77 9.09 -9.51
C PRO A 540 -18.12 10.23 -8.72
N THR A 541 -17.26 9.90 -7.74
CA THR A 541 -16.37 10.88 -7.10
C THR A 541 -15.01 10.84 -7.76
N CYS A 542 -14.59 11.99 -8.29
CA CYS A 542 -13.27 12.19 -8.89
C CYS A 542 -12.23 12.44 -7.79
N VAL A 543 -11.22 11.59 -7.67
CA VAL A 543 -9.95 11.92 -6.99
C VAL A 543 -8.90 12.05 -8.08
N GLY A 544 -8.34 13.25 -8.26
CA GLY A 544 -7.25 13.48 -9.20
C GLY A 544 -7.54 14.56 -10.25
N THR A 545 -7.51 15.82 -9.82
CA THR A 545 -6.77 16.92 -10.47
C THR A 545 -6.95 18.16 -9.61
N THR A 546 -5.84 18.81 -9.33
CA THR A 546 -5.71 20.06 -8.58
C THR A 546 -6.71 21.09 -9.10
N LEU A 547 -7.69 21.48 -8.29
CA LEU A 547 -8.45 22.71 -8.50
C LEU A 547 -7.71 23.80 -7.73
N HIS A 548 -7.12 24.73 -8.48
CA HIS A 548 -6.66 26.02 -7.97
C HIS A 548 -7.84 26.95 -7.68
#